data_AF-A0AAW0KYA1-F1
#
_entry.id   AF-A0AAW0KYA1-F1
#
_cell.length_a   1.000
_cell.length_b   1.000
_cell.length_c   1.000
_cell.angle_alpha   90.00
_cell.angle_beta   90.00
_cell.angle_gamma   90.00
#
_symmetry.space_group_name_H-M   'P 1'
#
loop_
_entity.id
_entity.type
_entity.pdbx_description
1 polymer ?
#
loop_
_entity_poly.entity_id
_entity_poly.type
_entity_poly.pdbx_seq_one_letter_code
_entity_poly.pdbx_strand_id
1 'polypeptide(L)'
;MKLDDSSTSDLQSRLLEYMAGQCFLLVLDDVWTEDYLKWGPLKDLLKQGAKGSRVLVTSRITKVKDIIGTQPPHLLGYLPEEECCH
;
A
#
# COMPACT_ATOMS: atom_id res chain seq x y z
N MET A 1 -0.09 11.13 24.22
CA MET A 1 -1.37 10.54 23.81
C MET A 1 -1.09 9.12 23.37
N LYS A 2 -1.61 8.14 24.11
CA LYS A 2 -1.39 6.71 23.86
C LYS A 2 -2.61 6.27 23.05
N LEU A 3 -2.41 6.00 21.76
CA LEU A 3 -3.46 5.43 20.91
C LEU A 3 -3.83 4.07 21.53
N ASP A 4 -5.13 3.87 21.76
CA ASP A 4 -5.69 2.67 22.34
C ASP A 4 -5.42 1.45 21.46
N ASP A 5 -4.97 0.36 22.08
CA ASP A 5 -4.56 -0.89 21.43
C ASP A 5 -5.77 -1.76 21.01
N SER A 6 -6.96 -1.46 21.54
CA SER A 6 -8.18 -2.24 21.32
C SER A 6 -8.79 -2.01 19.93
N SER A 7 -8.69 -0.82 19.35
CA SER A 7 -9.39 -0.49 18.10
C SER A 7 -8.64 -0.92 16.83
N THR A 8 -7.31 -1.00 16.89
CA THR A 8 -6.46 -1.33 15.75
C THR A 8 -6.48 -2.82 15.42
N SER A 9 -6.51 -3.68 16.43
CA SER A 9 -6.64 -5.13 16.28
C SER A 9 -8.00 -5.53 15.69
N ASP A 10 -9.07 -4.86 16.09
CA ASP A 10 -10.43 -5.05 15.54
C ASP A 10 -10.49 -4.67 14.05
N LEU A 11 -9.90 -3.53 13.68
CA LEU A 11 -9.83 -3.07 12.29
C LEU A 11 -9.03 -4.04 11.42
N GLN A 12 -7.89 -4.55 11.91
CA GLN A 12 -7.09 -5.53 11.19
C GLN A 12 -7.85 -6.85 10.99
N SER A 13 -8.57 -7.31 12.01
CA SER A 13 -9.37 -8.54 11.93
C SER A 13 -10.49 -8.40 10.90
N ARG A 14 -11.22 -7.29 10.90
CA ARG A 14 -12.26 -7.02 9.90
C ARG A 14 -11.69 -6.93 8.49
N LEU A 15 -10.57 -6.22 8.34
CA LEU A 15 -9.89 -6.12 7.05
C LEU A 15 -9.48 -7.51 6.54
N LEU A 16 -8.93 -8.35 7.42
CA LEU A 16 -8.58 -9.73 7.10
C LEU A 16 -9.80 -10.54 6.63
N GLU A 17 -10.91 -10.46 7.35
CA GLU A 17 -12.16 -11.16 6.98
C GLU A 17 -12.66 -10.76 5.58
N TYR A 18 -12.57 -9.47 5.22
CA TYR A 18 -12.96 -9.00 3.90
C TYR A 18 -12.01 -9.43 2.78
N MET A 19 -10.72 -9.54 3.07
CA MET A 19 -9.70 -9.73 2.03
C MET A 19 -9.28 -11.19 1.87
N ALA A 20 -9.40 -12.01 2.91
CA ALA A 20 -8.97 -13.39 2.92
C ALA A 20 -9.68 -14.19 1.81
N GLY A 21 -8.90 -14.78 0.90
CA GLY A 21 -9.43 -15.56 -0.21
C GLY A 21 -10.19 -14.74 -1.28
N GLN A 22 -10.19 -13.42 -1.21
CA GLN A 22 -10.77 -12.54 -2.23
C GLN A 22 -9.70 -11.99 -3.18
N CYS A 23 -10.04 -11.83 -4.45
CA CYS A 23 -9.19 -11.16 -5.43
C CYS A 23 -9.51 -9.66 -5.41
N PHE A 24 -8.52 -8.81 -5.09
CA PHE A 24 -8.72 -7.37 -4.94
C PHE A 24 -7.63 -6.54 -5.65
N LEU A 25 -7.96 -5.27 -5.91
CA LEU A 25 -6.99 -4.23 -6.21
C LEU A 25 -7.06 -3.18 -5.10
N LEU A 26 -5.97 -3.01 -4.36
CA LEU A 26 -5.85 -1.97 -3.33
C LEU A 26 -4.90 -0.87 -3.82
N VAL A 27 -5.35 0.38 -3.77
CA VAL A 27 -4.53 1.55 -4.10
C VAL A 27 -4.23 2.32 -2.83
N LEU A 28 -2.96 2.42 -2.48
CA LEU A 28 -2.47 3.25 -1.38
C LEU A 28 -1.88 4.51 -2.00
N ASP A 29 -2.66 5.59 -1.97
CA ASP A 29 -2.27 6.85 -2.58
C ASP A 29 -1.44 7.72 -1.63
N ASP A 30 -0.44 8.40 -2.18
CA ASP A 30 0.43 9.38 -1.53
C ASP A 30 0.98 8.90 -0.17
N VAL A 31 1.82 7.87 -0.22
CA VAL A 31 2.43 7.22 0.95
C VAL A 31 3.79 7.84 1.31
N TRP A 32 3.99 8.23 2.57
CA TRP A 32 5.19 8.98 3.02
C TRP A 32 6.04 8.26 4.07
N THR A 33 5.66 7.05 4.51
CA THR A 33 6.34 6.41 5.64
C THR A 33 7.50 5.51 5.20
N GLU A 34 8.70 5.84 5.68
CA GLU A 34 9.92 5.03 5.49
C GLU A 34 10.11 3.95 6.59
N ASP A 35 9.14 3.81 7.50
CA ASP A 35 9.25 2.91 8.66
C ASP A 35 8.85 1.48 8.29
N TYR A 36 9.85 0.62 8.11
CA TYR A 36 9.67 -0.80 7.79
C TYR A 36 8.78 -1.54 8.81
N LEU A 37 8.88 -1.19 10.10
CA LEU A 37 8.15 -1.91 11.16
C LEU A 37 6.64 -1.67 11.07
N LYS A 38 6.22 -0.51 10.57
CA LYS A 38 4.80 -0.20 10.35
C LYS A 38 4.18 -0.97 9.19
N TRP A 39 4.99 -1.38 8.20
CA TRP A 39 4.52 -2.10 7.02
C TRP A 39 4.37 -3.61 7.23
N GLY A 40 5.12 -4.19 8.18
CA GLY A 40 5.10 -5.64 8.44
C GLY A 40 3.67 -6.19 8.63
N PRO A 41 2.91 -5.68 9.63
CA PRO A 41 1.55 -6.16 9.90
C PRO A 41 0.62 -6.01 8.69
N LEU A 42 0.66 -4.85 8.01
CA LEU A 42 -0.18 -4.62 6.83
C LEU A 42 0.17 -5.58 5.69
N LYS A 43 1.46 -5.80 5.41
CA LYS A 43 1.90 -6.78 4.40
C LYS A 43 1.39 -8.17 4.69
N ASP A 44 1.43 -8.60 5.95
CA ASP A 44 1.00 -9.94 6.32
C ASP A 44 -0.51 -10.12 6.13
N LEU A 45 -1.31 -9.09 6.40
CA LEU A 45 -2.74 -9.08 6.07
C LEU A 45 -2.98 -9.17 4.55
N LEU A 46 -2.25 -8.38 3.76
CA LEU A 46 -2.43 -8.31 2.30
C LEU A 46 -2.06 -9.62 1.60
N LYS A 47 -1.13 -10.41 2.17
CA LYS A 47 -0.75 -11.74 1.63
C LYS A 47 -1.89 -12.77 1.69
N GLN A 48 -2.92 -12.53 2.51
CA GLN A 48 -4.04 -13.45 2.68
C GLN A 48 -5.06 -13.36 1.53
N GLY A 49 -4.87 -12.41 0.60
CA GLY A 49 -5.66 -12.31 -0.62
C GLY A 49 -5.54 -13.53 -1.53
N ALA A 50 -6.53 -13.72 -2.40
CA ALA A 50 -6.47 -14.74 -3.44
C ALA A 50 -5.39 -14.43 -4.49
N LYS A 51 -4.99 -15.47 -5.24
CA LYS A 51 -4.11 -15.29 -6.40
C LYS A 51 -4.74 -14.31 -7.39
N GLY A 52 -3.95 -13.33 -7.82
CA GLY A 52 -4.41 -12.26 -8.71
C GLY A 52 -4.61 -10.92 -8.00
N SER A 53 -4.67 -10.91 -6.66
CA SER A 53 -4.71 -9.67 -5.89
C SER A 53 -3.47 -8.81 -6.13
N ARG A 54 -3.69 -7.50 -6.22
CA ARG A 54 -2.64 -6.50 -6.47
C ARG A 54 -2.75 -5.34 -5.51
N VAL A 55 -1.59 -4.79 -5.15
CA VAL A 55 -1.48 -3.57 -4.36
C VAL A 55 -0.67 -2.58 -5.17
N LEU A 56 -1.26 -1.41 -5.45
CA LEU A 56 -0.59 -0.29 -6.10
C LEU A 56 -0.31 0.76 -5.02
N VAL A 57 0.95 1.18 -4.93
CA VAL A 57 1.37 2.23 -4.00
C VAL A 57 1.88 3.40 -4.84
N THR A 58 1.33 4.59 -4.63
CA THR A 58 1.89 5.83 -5.17
C THR A 58 2.63 6.54 -4.04
N SER A 59 3.82 7.05 -4.35
CA SER A 59 4.65 7.75 -3.38
C SER A 59 5.61 8.69 -4.09
N ARG A 60 5.92 9.81 -3.43
CA ARG A 60 7.00 10.73 -3.84
C ARG A 60 8.37 10.27 -3.36
N ILE A 61 8.41 9.28 -2.47
CA ILE A 61 9.62 8.78 -1.82
C ILE A 61 10.04 7.48 -2.49
N THR A 62 11.14 7.52 -3.24
CA THR A 62 11.63 6.35 -3.97
C THR A 62 11.98 5.17 -3.06
N LYS A 63 12.42 5.42 -1.82
CA LYS A 63 12.74 4.39 -0.82
C LYS A 63 11.56 3.53 -0.39
N VAL A 64 10.32 4.00 -0.56
CA VAL A 64 9.12 3.19 -0.26
C VAL A 64 9.14 1.88 -1.07
N LYS A 65 9.73 1.89 -2.27
CA LYS A 65 9.91 0.68 -3.09
C LYS A 65 10.70 -0.41 -2.37
N ASP A 66 11.73 -0.03 -1.60
CA ASP A 66 12.63 -0.97 -0.93
C ASP A 66 11.93 -1.59 0.28
N ILE A 67 10.92 -0.89 0.81
CA ILE A 67 10.17 -1.28 1.97
C ILE A 67 8.98 -2.17 1.60
N ILE A 68 8.18 -1.84 0.58
CA ILE A 68 6.95 -2.59 0.22
C ILE A 68 6.91 -3.14 -1.20
N GLY A 69 7.82 -2.71 -2.07
CA GLY A 69 7.84 -3.12 -3.47
C GLY A 69 8.12 -4.62 -3.64
N THR A 70 7.29 -5.27 -4.45
CA THR A 70 7.54 -6.62 -4.97
C THR A 70 8.08 -6.59 -6.40
N GLN A 71 8.11 -5.39 -7.00
CA GLN A 71 8.54 -5.09 -8.38
C GLN A 71 9.30 -3.77 -8.40
N PRO A 72 10.13 -3.51 -9.42
CA PRO A 72 10.73 -2.19 -9.63
C PRO A 72 9.67 -1.09 -9.71
N PRO A 73 9.94 0.11 -9.17
CA PRO A 73 8.99 1.20 -9.19
C PRO A 73 8.81 1.72 -10.62
N HIS A 74 7.58 2.11 -10.94
CA HIS A 74 7.32 2.91 -12.12
C HIS A 74 7.56 4.38 -11.77
N LEU A 75 8.64 4.96 -12.29
CA LEU A 75 8.92 6.38 -12.14
C LEU A 75 8.08 7.15 -13.14
N LEU A 76 7.10 7.92 -12.64
CA LEU A 76 6.30 8.80 -13.47
C LEU A 76 7.19 9.92 -14.04
N GLY A 77 7.17 10.03 -15.37
CA GLY A 77 7.77 11.16 -16.07
C GLY A 77 6.87 12.39 -16.03
N TYR A 78 7.41 13.50 -16.52
CA TYR A 78 6.61 14.70 -16.78
C TYR A 78 5.73 14.48 -18.02
N LEU A 79 4.60 15.18 -18.06
CA LEU A 79 3.83 15.28 -19.29
C LEU A 79 4.67 16.00 -20.36
N PRO A 80 4.52 15.63 -21.65
CA PRO A 80 5.03 16.43 -22.76
C PRO A 80 4.50 17.87 -22.67
N GLU A 81 5.30 18.85 -23.09
CA GLU A 81 4.95 20.27 -23.01
C GLU A 81 3.62 20.59 -23.73
N GLU A 82 3.40 19.94 -24.86
CA GLU A 82 2.19 20.06 -25.70
C GLU A 82 0.90 19.58 -24.99
N GLU A 83 1.04 18.69 -24.02
CA GLU A 83 -0.06 18.11 -23.23
C GLU A 83 -0.19 18.79 -21.84
N CYS A 84 0.74 19.68 -21.50
CA CYS A 84 0.81 20.32 -20.17
C CYS A 84 -0.19 21.48 -20.03
N CYS A 85 -0.57 22.11 -21.15
CA CYS A 85 -1.49 23.26 -21.17
C CYS A 85 -2.51 23.11 -22.31
N HIS A 86 -3.68 22.57 -21.97
CA HIS A 86 -4.92 22.77 -22.72
C HIS A 86 -5.93 23.49 -21.82
#